data_AF-A0AA39JBY6-F1
#
_entry.id   AF-A0AA39JBY6-F1
#
_cell.length_a   1.000
_cell.length_b   1.000
_cell.length_c   1.000
_cell.angle_alpha   90.00
_cell.angle_beta   90.00
_cell.angle_gamma   90.00
#
_symmetry.space_group_name_H-M   'P 1'
#
loop_
_entity.id
_entity.type
_entity.pdbx_description
1 polymer ?
#
loop_
_entity_poly.entity_id
_entity_poly.type
_entity_poly.pdbx_seq_one_letter_code
_entity_poly.pdbx_strand_id
1 'polypeptide(L)'
;MHLPRGLNPSEIDFIQGRERVTLEAWNTWIGNGSTLGYNMSFSADNAPRVGIALSGGGFRASLYGAGVLNSLDARNASAKQAGTGGLLQVASYMAALSGGSWVTSSLYSNDFPTIQDMVFGNGNDLAGWLLDLDLFLPDGDDIFNDDNQAYYGSIMLGVIAKASKGLDTSLTDPWSRALSYHFLNQTTRANFFTNDSAHGAGQLWSNIPTSQVYQQQSVPFPIILANSRPNGSNYTGVLPPEATVFEVRCVIVVIE
;
A
#
# COMPACT_ATOMS: atom_id res chain seq x y z
N MET A 1 -3.73 -33.84 0.96
CA MET A 1 -2.95 -32.76 0.31
C MET A 1 -2.25 -31.99 1.43
N HIS A 2 -0.96 -32.24 1.67
CA HIS A 2 -0.18 -31.46 2.64
C HIS A 2 0.24 -30.18 1.92
N LEU A 3 -0.41 -29.06 2.25
CA LEU A 3 0.13 -27.75 1.85
C LEU A 3 1.50 -27.58 2.51
N PRO A 4 2.53 -27.10 1.78
CA PRO A 4 3.85 -26.92 2.35
C PRO A 4 3.77 -25.97 3.55
N ARG A 5 4.31 -26.41 4.70
CA ARG A 5 4.49 -25.57 5.89
C ARG A 5 5.80 -24.81 5.74
N GLY A 6 5.74 -23.57 5.28
CA GLY A 6 6.90 -22.71 5.09
C GLY A 6 6.56 -21.44 4.33
N LEU A 7 7.46 -20.45 4.36
CA LEU A 7 7.33 -19.26 3.51
C LEU A 7 7.49 -19.63 2.04
N ASN A 8 6.87 -18.84 1.16
CA ASN A 8 7.08 -18.98 -0.28
C ASN A 8 8.57 -18.74 -0.62
N PRO A 9 9.20 -19.52 -1.50
CA PRO A 9 10.60 -19.33 -1.87
C PRO A 9 10.95 -17.90 -2.30
N SER A 10 10.09 -17.24 -3.09
CA SER A 10 10.33 -15.86 -3.51
C SER A 10 10.30 -14.85 -2.36
N GLU A 11 9.53 -15.12 -1.31
CA GLU A 11 9.54 -14.31 -0.09
C GLU A 11 10.82 -14.54 0.71
N ILE A 12 11.29 -15.79 0.79
CA ILE A 12 12.58 -16.13 1.39
C ILE A 12 13.71 -15.37 0.67
N ASP A 13 13.74 -15.43 -0.66
CA ASP A 13 14.75 -14.77 -1.48
C ASP A 13 14.71 -13.25 -1.33
N PHE A 14 13.50 -12.66 -1.32
CA PHE A 14 13.33 -11.24 -1.10
C PHE A 14 13.87 -10.81 0.27
N ILE A 15 13.53 -11.54 1.32
CA ILE A 15 13.91 -11.19 2.70
C ILE A 15 15.40 -11.35 2.92
N GLN A 16 16.01 -12.42 2.39
CA GLN A 16 17.46 -12.59 2.42
C GLN A 16 18.20 -11.48 1.66
N GLY A 17 17.65 -11.03 0.54
CA GLY A 17 18.19 -9.88 -0.19
C GLY A 17 18.06 -8.58 0.59
N ARG A 18 16.87 -8.36 1.15
CA ARG A 18 16.55 -7.20 1.98
C ARG A 18 17.43 -7.12 3.23
N GLU A 19 17.78 -8.24 3.86
CA GLU A 19 18.68 -8.26 5.03
C GLU A 19 20.04 -7.61 4.75
N ARG A 20 20.54 -7.67 3.51
CA ARG A 20 21.77 -6.96 3.12
C ARG A 20 21.56 -5.46 3.07
N VAL A 21 20.41 -5.02 2.57
CA VAL A 21 20.03 -3.60 2.52
C VAL A 21 19.76 -3.05 3.93
N THR A 22 19.03 -3.79 4.76
CA THR A 22 18.70 -3.35 6.12
C THR A 22 19.93 -3.31 7.03
N LEU A 23 20.93 -4.16 6.79
CA LEU A 23 22.21 -4.12 7.52
C LEU A 23 22.92 -2.77 7.33
N GLU A 24 22.99 -2.26 6.11
CA GLU A 24 23.55 -0.93 5.83
C GLU A 24 22.67 0.17 6.45
N ALA A 25 21.34 0.03 6.35
CA ALA A 25 20.40 0.98 6.94
C ALA A 25 20.52 1.04 8.48
N TRP A 26 20.71 -0.10 9.15
CA TRP A 26 20.93 -0.16 10.60
C TRP A 26 22.20 0.58 11.02
N ASN A 27 23.31 0.32 10.32
CA ASN A 27 24.58 1.02 10.58
C ASN A 27 24.47 2.52 10.26
N THR A 28 23.69 2.90 9.25
CA THR A 28 23.47 4.32 8.92
C THR A 28 22.62 5.03 9.98
N TRP A 29 21.57 4.36 10.49
CA TRP A 29 20.62 4.97 11.41
C TRP A 29 21.09 4.98 12.87
N ILE A 30 21.56 3.84 13.38
CA ILE A 30 21.95 3.66 14.79
C ILE A 30 23.48 3.71 14.97
N GLY A 31 24.25 3.40 13.93
CA GLY A 31 25.71 3.32 14.02
C GLY A 31 26.16 2.27 15.03
N ASN A 32 27.13 2.62 15.86
CA ASN A 32 27.60 1.75 16.94
C ASN A 32 26.77 1.85 18.24
N GLY A 33 25.64 2.59 18.22
CA GLY A 33 24.77 2.77 19.38
C GLY A 33 25.34 3.65 20.48
N SER A 34 26.48 4.31 20.27
CA SER A 34 27.14 5.14 21.31
C SER A 34 26.26 6.30 21.80
N THR A 35 25.44 6.88 20.92
CA THR A 35 24.46 7.91 21.27
C THR A 35 23.37 7.42 22.23
N LEU A 36 23.15 6.11 22.27
CA LEU A 36 22.19 5.42 23.14
C LEU A 36 22.88 4.77 24.37
N GLY A 37 24.20 4.94 24.52
CA GLY A 37 24.98 4.32 25.60
C GLY A 37 25.35 2.85 25.36
N TYR A 38 25.22 2.36 24.12
CA TYR A 38 25.62 1.00 23.73
C TYR A 38 26.94 1.01 22.93
N ASN A 39 27.58 -0.15 22.86
CA ASN A 39 28.68 -0.40 21.93
C ASN A 39 28.33 -1.66 21.14
N MET A 40 27.65 -1.45 20.01
CA MET A 40 27.12 -2.52 19.17
C MET A 40 27.65 -2.41 17.75
N SER A 41 27.56 -3.51 17.01
CA SER A 41 27.75 -3.54 15.57
C SER A 41 26.65 -4.42 14.98
N PHE A 42 26.08 -4.00 13.86
CA PHE A 42 25.13 -4.84 13.15
C PHE A 42 25.89 -5.77 12.21
N SER A 43 25.48 -7.04 12.18
CA SER A 43 25.96 -8.10 11.30
C SER A 43 24.77 -8.89 10.78
N ALA A 44 25.01 -9.76 9.79
CA ALA A 44 23.97 -10.65 9.27
C ALA A 44 23.35 -11.55 10.35
N ASP A 45 24.09 -11.87 11.42
CA ASP A 45 23.64 -12.79 12.47
C ASP A 45 22.83 -12.10 13.58
N ASN A 46 22.91 -10.76 13.70
CA ASN A 46 22.31 -10.04 14.83
C ASN A 46 21.36 -8.90 14.42
N ALA A 47 21.30 -8.53 13.14
CA ALA A 47 20.41 -7.48 12.66
C ALA A 47 18.95 -7.94 12.81
N PRO A 48 18.11 -7.21 13.56
CA PRO A 48 16.74 -7.63 13.79
C PRO A 48 15.88 -7.41 12.55
N ARG A 49 14.95 -8.34 12.33
CA ARG A 49 13.84 -8.14 11.39
C ARG A 49 12.75 -7.30 12.05
N VAL A 50 12.40 -6.19 11.43
CA VAL A 50 11.38 -5.27 11.93
C VAL A 50 10.13 -5.33 11.06
N GLY A 51 8.95 -5.45 11.69
CA GLY A 51 7.67 -5.37 11.00
C GLY A 51 6.96 -4.06 11.31
N ILE A 52 6.41 -3.41 10.29
CA ILE A 52 5.49 -2.29 10.44
C ILE A 52 4.07 -2.80 10.19
N ALA A 53 3.14 -2.53 11.09
CA ALA A 53 1.73 -2.89 10.95
C ALA A 53 0.85 -1.64 10.89
N LEU A 54 0.08 -1.50 9.82
CA LEU A 54 -0.83 -0.37 9.58
C LEU A 54 -2.28 -0.83 9.75
N SER A 55 -2.98 -0.22 10.71
CA SER A 55 -4.34 -0.61 11.08
C SER A 55 -5.40 -0.14 10.09
N GLY A 56 -6.62 -0.64 10.29
CA GLY A 56 -7.82 -0.16 9.59
C GLY A 56 -8.40 1.12 10.17
N GLY A 57 -9.27 1.77 9.40
CA GLY A 57 -9.93 3.01 9.82
C GLY A 57 -10.16 4.04 8.71
N GLY A 58 -10.26 3.59 7.45
CA GLY A 58 -10.46 4.45 6.29
C GLY A 58 -9.44 5.59 6.19
N PHE A 59 -9.90 6.78 5.77
CA PHE A 59 -9.05 7.97 5.60
C PHE A 59 -8.22 8.30 6.83
N ARG A 60 -8.78 8.17 8.03
CA ARG A 60 -8.05 8.43 9.28
C ARG A 60 -6.81 7.55 9.40
N ALA A 61 -6.97 6.24 9.16
CA ALA A 61 -5.86 5.31 9.24
C ALA A 61 -4.84 5.54 8.11
N SER A 62 -5.30 5.87 6.89
CA SER A 62 -4.42 6.18 5.76
C SER A 62 -3.58 7.43 6.01
N LEU A 63 -4.20 8.54 6.43
CA LEU A 63 -3.54 9.81 6.73
C LEU A 63 -2.60 9.71 7.93
N TYR A 64 -3.07 9.08 9.01
CA TYR A 64 -2.23 8.84 10.19
C TYR A 64 -1.05 7.94 9.86
N GLY A 65 -1.29 6.85 9.12
CA GLY A 65 -0.27 5.94 8.64
C GLY A 65 0.78 6.65 7.78
N ALA A 66 0.35 7.49 6.83
CA ALA A 66 1.25 8.32 6.05
C ALA A 66 2.08 9.26 6.94
N GLY A 67 1.46 9.99 7.86
CA GLY A 67 2.17 10.88 8.78
C GLY A 67 3.23 10.16 9.63
N VAL A 68 2.91 8.97 10.16
CA VAL A 68 3.87 8.14 10.90
C VAL A 68 4.97 7.63 9.98
N LEU A 69 4.65 7.06 8.82
CA LEU A 69 5.67 6.59 7.88
C LEU A 69 6.61 7.73 7.47
N ASN A 70 6.10 8.95 7.29
CA ASN A 70 6.90 10.13 6.97
C ASN A 70 7.88 10.51 8.09
N SER A 71 7.53 10.29 9.36
CA SER A 71 8.44 10.51 10.50
C SER A 71 9.45 9.38 10.68
N LEU A 72 9.21 8.21 10.08
CA LEU A 72 10.11 7.06 10.10
C LEU A 72 11.03 6.97 8.87
N ASP A 73 10.78 7.80 7.85
CA ASP A 73 11.49 7.74 6.57
C ASP A 73 12.80 8.54 6.59
N ALA A 74 13.93 7.88 6.31
CA ALA A 74 15.24 8.52 6.18
C ALA A 74 15.33 9.51 5.00
N ARG A 75 14.38 9.48 4.06
CA ARG A 75 14.28 10.48 2.97
C ARG A 75 13.75 11.82 3.47
N ASN A 76 13.12 11.86 4.66
CA ASN A 76 12.68 13.10 5.29
C ASN A 76 13.81 13.69 6.17
N ALA A 77 14.29 14.88 5.81
CA ALA A 77 15.39 15.55 6.51
C ALA A 77 15.05 15.90 7.97
N SER A 78 13.83 16.37 8.24
CA SER A 78 13.38 16.69 9.60
C SER A 78 13.24 15.43 10.47
N ALA A 79 12.76 14.33 9.89
CA ALA A 79 12.70 13.03 10.57
C ALA A 79 14.10 12.51 10.93
N LYS A 80 15.07 12.61 10.02
CA LYS A 80 16.47 12.27 10.30
C LYS A 80 17.06 13.14 11.40
N GLN A 81 16.82 14.45 11.35
CA GLN A 81 17.31 15.38 12.39
C GLN A 81 16.71 15.06 13.76
N ALA A 82 15.44 14.63 13.81
CA ALA A 82 14.78 14.18 15.03
C ALA A 82 15.22 12.79 15.50
N GLY A 83 16.01 12.05 14.71
CA GLY A 83 16.49 10.71 15.01
C GLY A 83 15.50 9.58 14.71
N THR A 84 14.30 9.87 14.23
CA THR A 84 13.27 8.86 13.91
C THR A 84 13.35 8.36 12.47
N GLY A 85 13.89 9.18 11.56
CA GLY A 85 14.06 8.84 10.15
C GLY A 85 15.14 7.77 9.96
N GLY A 86 14.73 6.58 9.51
CA GLY A 86 15.58 5.39 9.37
C GLY A 86 14.85 4.09 9.70
N LEU A 87 13.82 4.15 10.56
CA LEU A 87 13.06 2.97 10.95
C LEU A 87 12.35 2.31 9.76
N LEU A 88 11.88 3.10 8.78
CA LEU A 88 11.27 2.56 7.57
C LEU A 88 12.31 1.79 6.71
N GLN A 89 13.54 2.29 6.63
CA GLN A 89 14.61 1.68 5.84
C GLN A 89 15.07 0.34 6.43
N VAL A 90 14.99 0.15 7.76
CA VAL A 90 15.34 -1.12 8.42
C VAL A 90 14.17 -2.11 8.52
N ALA A 91 12.94 -1.71 8.20
CA ALA A 91 11.77 -2.57 8.30
C ALA A 91 11.78 -3.69 7.26
N SER A 92 11.79 -4.96 7.67
CA SER A 92 11.73 -6.11 6.77
C SER A 92 10.35 -6.32 6.15
N TYR A 93 9.28 -6.07 6.90
CA TYR A 93 7.89 -6.28 6.46
C TYR A 93 7.02 -5.05 6.70
N MET A 94 6.01 -4.87 5.84
CA MET A 94 4.94 -3.90 6.04
C MET A 94 3.59 -4.60 5.82
N ALA A 95 2.86 -4.84 6.90
CA ALA A 95 1.54 -5.45 6.88
C ALA A 95 0.46 -4.39 7.06
N ALA A 96 -0.66 -4.53 6.35
CA ALA A 96 -1.73 -3.55 6.43
C ALA A 96 -3.13 -4.12 6.16
N LEU A 97 -4.15 -3.50 6.76
CA LEU A 97 -5.57 -3.82 6.51
C LEU A 97 -6.42 -2.56 6.38
N SER A 98 -7.49 -2.61 5.58
CA SER A 98 -8.46 -1.51 5.39
C SER A 98 -7.75 -0.18 5.02
N GLY A 99 -7.92 0.90 5.78
CA GLY A 99 -7.28 2.20 5.49
C GLY A 99 -5.75 2.14 5.45
N GLY A 100 -5.13 1.27 6.25
CA GLY A 100 -3.70 0.97 6.14
C GLY A 100 -3.34 0.37 4.78
N SER A 101 -4.22 -0.46 4.21
CA SER A 101 -4.01 -1.01 2.87
C SER A 101 -4.04 0.06 1.79
N TRP A 102 -4.79 1.15 1.97
CA TRP A 102 -4.84 2.23 0.99
C TRP A 102 -3.49 2.96 0.88
N VAL A 103 -2.85 3.26 2.02
CA VAL A 103 -1.52 3.87 2.04
C VAL A 103 -0.45 2.90 1.54
N THR A 104 -0.51 1.62 1.94
CA THR A 104 0.40 0.59 1.42
C THR A 104 0.25 0.45 -0.09
N SER A 105 -0.95 0.23 -0.61
CA SER A 105 -1.16 0.11 -2.07
C SER A 105 -0.73 1.37 -2.81
N SER A 106 -1.01 2.56 -2.29
CA SER A 106 -0.55 3.81 -2.91
C SER A 106 0.98 3.91 -2.99
N LEU A 107 1.69 3.47 -1.94
CA LEU A 107 3.15 3.41 -1.99
C LEU A 107 3.64 2.43 -3.06
N TYR A 108 3.23 1.16 -2.99
CA TYR A 108 3.81 0.13 -3.86
C TYR A 108 3.34 0.21 -5.32
N SER A 109 2.14 0.71 -5.58
CA SER A 109 1.64 0.88 -6.95
C SER A 109 2.25 2.08 -7.68
N ASN A 110 2.92 2.98 -6.96
CA ASN A 110 3.52 4.21 -7.50
C ASN A 110 5.06 4.24 -7.32
N ASP A 111 5.72 3.08 -7.32
CA ASP A 111 7.19 2.94 -7.15
C ASP A 111 7.75 3.51 -5.84
N PHE A 112 6.94 3.49 -4.78
CA PHE A 112 7.29 3.84 -3.40
C PHE A 112 7.93 5.23 -3.28
N PRO A 113 7.20 6.30 -3.65
CA PRO A 113 7.72 7.67 -3.59
C PRO A 113 7.95 8.11 -2.15
N THR A 114 8.46 9.33 -1.93
CA THR A 114 8.43 9.88 -0.57
C THR A 114 6.98 10.08 -0.14
N ILE A 115 6.72 10.04 1.17
CA ILE A 115 5.34 10.22 1.65
C ILE A 115 4.79 11.60 1.26
N GLN A 116 5.64 12.63 1.21
CA GLN A 116 5.22 13.96 0.77
C GLN A 116 4.82 13.97 -0.71
N ASP A 117 5.62 13.37 -1.59
CA ASP A 117 5.30 13.28 -3.02
C ASP A 117 4.04 12.45 -3.27
N MET A 118 3.84 11.38 -2.49
CA MET A 118 2.64 10.55 -2.57
C MET A 118 1.37 11.34 -2.23
N VAL A 119 1.42 12.15 -1.16
CA VAL A 119 0.25 12.85 -0.63
C VAL A 119 0.00 14.16 -1.38
N PHE A 120 1.03 14.96 -1.62
CA PHE A 120 0.92 16.31 -2.18
C PHE A 120 1.20 16.37 -3.68
N GLY A 121 1.74 15.30 -4.26
CA GLY A 121 2.26 15.31 -5.62
C GLY A 121 3.67 15.90 -5.69
N ASN A 122 4.34 15.66 -6.81
CA ASN A 122 5.70 16.14 -7.06
C ASN A 122 5.77 17.17 -8.21
N GLY A 123 4.62 17.57 -8.75
CA GLY A 123 4.51 18.52 -9.86
C GLY A 123 4.90 17.96 -11.24
N ASN A 124 5.22 16.66 -11.33
CA ASN A 124 5.59 15.99 -12.57
C ASN A 124 4.64 14.81 -12.84
N ASP A 125 5.05 13.61 -12.45
CA ASP A 125 4.40 12.34 -12.74
C ASP A 125 3.50 11.83 -11.60
N LEU A 126 3.48 12.52 -10.46
CA LEU A 126 2.58 12.24 -9.34
C LEU A 126 1.70 13.45 -9.04
N ALA A 127 0.40 13.27 -9.21
CA ALA A 127 -0.61 14.28 -8.88
C ALA A 127 -0.88 14.43 -7.38
N GLY A 128 -0.46 13.45 -6.58
CA GLY A 128 -0.78 13.36 -5.16
C GLY A 128 -2.15 12.74 -4.90
N TRP A 129 -2.50 12.62 -3.62
CA TRP A 129 -3.83 12.15 -3.24
C TRP A 129 -4.88 13.26 -3.40
N LEU A 130 -6.07 12.90 -3.89
CA LEU A 130 -7.17 13.83 -4.11
C LEU A 130 -8.24 13.73 -3.00
N LEU A 131 -7.82 13.72 -1.73
CA LEU A 131 -8.71 13.45 -0.59
C LEU A 131 -9.64 14.60 -0.18
N ASP A 132 -9.48 15.77 -0.79
CA ASP A 132 -10.39 16.90 -0.62
C ASP A 132 -11.64 16.80 -1.50
N LEU A 133 -11.60 15.96 -2.55
CA LEU A 133 -12.78 15.59 -3.32
C LEU A 133 -13.53 14.49 -2.57
N ASP A 134 -14.86 14.62 -2.47
CA ASP A 134 -15.68 13.60 -1.84
C ASP A 134 -15.65 12.30 -2.66
N LEU A 135 -15.67 11.17 -1.96
CA LEU A 135 -15.54 9.85 -2.57
C LEU A 135 -16.79 9.45 -3.39
N PHE A 136 -17.94 10.03 -3.10
CA PHE A 136 -19.23 9.75 -3.71
C PHE A 136 -19.81 10.95 -4.45
N LEU A 137 -19.60 12.16 -3.95
CA LEU A 137 -20.14 13.41 -4.49
C LEU A 137 -19.02 14.42 -4.80
N PRO A 138 -18.04 14.06 -5.65
CA PRO A 138 -16.86 14.88 -5.94
C PRO A 138 -17.18 16.25 -6.55
N ASP A 139 -18.34 16.41 -7.21
CA ASP A 139 -18.83 17.70 -7.73
C ASP A 139 -20.04 18.25 -6.92
N GLY A 140 -20.05 18.04 -5.60
CA GLY A 140 -21.09 18.56 -4.70
C GLY A 140 -22.36 17.71 -4.64
N ASP A 141 -23.36 18.20 -3.91
CA ASP A 141 -24.50 17.39 -3.42
C ASP A 141 -25.45 16.86 -4.50
N ASP A 142 -25.41 17.41 -5.72
CA ASP A 142 -26.25 16.96 -6.83
C ASP A 142 -25.62 15.78 -7.56
N ILE A 143 -26.01 14.56 -7.17
CA ILE A 143 -25.55 13.33 -7.83
C ILE A 143 -25.89 13.29 -9.33
N PHE A 144 -26.90 14.04 -9.79
CA PHE A 144 -27.37 14.02 -11.18
C PHE A 144 -26.74 15.10 -12.05
N ASN A 145 -25.83 15.92 -11.51
CA ASN A 145 -25.08 16.86 -12.33
C ASN A 145 -24.13 16.14 -13.31
N ASP A 146 -23.70 16.85 -14.35
CA ASP A 146 -22.95 16.26 -15.46
C ASP A 146 -21.63 15.60 -14.99
N ASP A 147 -20.91 16.22 -14.06
CA ASP A 147 -19.61 15.77 -13.58
C ASP A 147 -19.72 14.53 -12.66
N ASN A 148 -20.67 14.51 -11.72
CA ASN A 148 -20.96 13.33 -10.91
C ASN A 148 -21.46 12.17 -11.78
N GLN A 149 -22.30 12.44 -12.78
CA GLN A 149 -22.74 11.41 -13.73
C GLN A 149 -21.56 10.87 -14.57
N ALA A 150 -20.61 11.72 -14.98
CA ALA A 150 -19.40 11.29 -15.67
C ALA A 150 -18.51 10.40 -14.78
N TYR A 151 -18.32 10.79 -13.52
CA TYR A 151 -17.57 10.03 -12.51
C TYR A 151 -18.18 8.63 -12.27
N TYR A 152 -19.48 8.56 -11.97
CA TYR A 152 -20.17 7.30 -11.78
C TYR A 152 -20.24 6.47 -13.08
N GLY A 153 -20.39 7.12 -14.22
CA GLY A 153 -20.32 6.50 -15.54
C GLY A 153 -19.01 5.77 -15.76
N SER A 154 -17.87 6.43 -15.54
CA SER A 154 -16.54 5.82 -15.66
C SER A 154 -16.34 4.65 -14.69
N ILE A 155 -16.74 4.81 -13.43
CA ILE A 155 -16.68 3.74 -12.43
C ILE A 155 -17.47 2.51 -12.92
N MET A 156 -18.73 2.72 -13.33
CA MET A 156 -19.61 1.63 -13.71
C MET A 156 -19.19 0.96 -15.03
N LEU A 157 -18.60 1.69 -15.97
CA LEU A 157 -18.02 1.09 -17.18
C LEU A 157 -16.94 0.06 -16.83
N GLY A 158 -16.09 0.32 -15.83
CA GLY A 158 -15.11 -0.66 -15.34
C GLY A 158 -15.76 -1.91 -14.74
N VAL A 159 -16.81 -1.73 -13.95
CA VAL A 159 -17.57 -2.84 -13.33
C VAL A 159 -18.29 -3.68 -14.40
N ILE A 160 -18.92 -3.03 -15.38
CA ILE A 160 -19.59 -3.69 -16.51
C ILE A 160 -18.57 -4.46 -17.36
N ALA A 161 -17.39 -3.89 -17.62
CA ALA A 161 -16.33 -4.57 -18.36
C ALA A 161 -15.82 -5.83 -17.64
N LYS A 162 -15.78 -5.82 -16.30
CA LYS A 162 -15.50 -7.02 -15.50
C LYS A 162 -16.62 -8.05 -15.64
N ALA A 163 -17.88 -7.64 -15.47
CA ALA A 163 -19.04 -8.52 -15.60
C ALA A 163 -19.15 -9.16 -17.00
N SER A 164 -18.80 -8.42 -18.07
CA SER A 164 -18.81 -8.93 -19.44
C SER A 164 -17.76 -10.01 -19.70
N LYS A 165 -16.82 -10.23 -18.76
CA LYS A 165 -15.88 -11.36 -18.77
C LYS A 165 -16.38 -12.57 -17.98
N GLY A 166 -17.60 -12.52 -17.45
CA GLY A 166 -18.18 -13.59 -16.63
C GLY A 166 -17.64 -13.64 -15.19
N LEU A 167 -17.03 -12.55 -14.72
CA LEU A 167 -16.53 -12.42 -13.34
C LEU A 167 -17.60 -11.79 -12.45
N ASP A 168 -17.73 -12.30 -11.22
CA ASP A 168 -18.67 -11.76 -10.23
C ASP A 168 -18.34 -10.30 -9.87
N THR A 169 -19.39 -9.50 -9.77
CA THR A 169 -19.32 -8.10 -9.31
C THR A 169 -20.07 -7.95 -7.99
N SER A 170 -19.63 -7.03 -7.14
CA SER A 170 -20.29 -6.69 -5.90
C SER A 170 -20.16 -5.19 -5.60
N LEU A 171 -20.70 -4.74 -4.47
CA LEU A 171 -20.52 -3.36 -3.99
C LEU A 171 -19.04 -2.97 -3.83
N THR A 172 -18.14 -3.95 -3.64
CA THR A 172 -16.70 -3.66 -3.50
C THR A 172 -16.07 -3.17 -4.80
N ASP A 173 -16.62 -3.52 -5.96
CA ASP A 173 -16.07 -3.11 -7.26
C ASP A 173 -16.17 -1.58 -7.47
N PRO A 174 -17.36 -0.94 -7.46
CA PRO A 174 -17.44 0.51 -7.60
C PRO A 174 -16.76 1.24 -6.44
N TRP A 175 -16.82 0.70 -5.22
CA TRP A 175 -16.08 1.24 -4.07
C TRP A 175 -14.56 1.26 -4.29
N SER A 176 -13.99 0.17 -4.80
CA SER A 176 -12.54 0.08 -5.07
C SER A 176 -12.11 1.01 -6.20
N ARG A 177 -12.99 1.20 -7.21
CA ARG A 177 -12.76 2.16 -8.29
C ARG A 177 -12.83 3.60 -7.79
N ALA A 178 -13.79 3.94 -6.94
CA ALA A 178 -13.82 5.23 -6.28
C ALA A 178 -12.49 5.48 -5.53
N LEU A 179 -12.06 4.54 -4.68
CA LEU A 179 -10.77 4.66 -3.96
C LEU A 179 -9.55 4.84 -4.90
N SER A 180 -9.52 4.19 -6.06
CA SER A 180 -8.37 4.32 -6.97
C SER A 180 -8.24 5.72 -7.57
N TYR A 181 -9.33 6.48 -7.71
CA TYR A 181 -9.27 7.88 -8.14
C TYR A 181 -8.48 8.75 -7.15
N HIS A 182 -8.57 8.43 -5.86
CA HIS A 182 -7.97 9.26 -4.81
C HIS A 182 -6.58 8.80 -4.37
N PHE A 183 -6.27 7.50 -4.46
CA PHE A 183 -5.06 6.92 -3.88
C PHE A 183 -4.03 6.41 -4.89
N LEU A 184 -4.41 6.18 -6.15
CA LEU A 184 -3.50 5.67 -7.18
C LEU A 184 -3.17 6.76 -8.20
N ASN A 185 -2.08 6.56 -8.96
CA ASN A 185 -1.72 7.49 -10.02
C ASN A 185 -2.69 7.40 -11.22
N GLN A 186 -2.50 8.30 -12.19
CA GLN A 186 -3.29 8.52 -13.42
C GLN A 186 -4.53 9.40 -13.22
N THR A 187 -4.93 9.70 -11.98
CA THR A 187 -5.97 10.70 -11.70
C THR A 187 -5.34 12.03 -11.31
N THR A 188 -5.83 13.10 -11.91
CA THR A 188 -5.50 14.49 -11.63
C THR A 188 -6.80 15.28 -11.49
N ARG A 189 -6.75 16.51 -10.97
CA ARG A 189 -7.94 17.37 -10.96
C ARG A 189 -8.47 17.67 -12.36
N ALA A 190 -7.58 17.80 -13.35
CA ALA A 190 -7.96 18.14 -14.71
C ALA A 190 -8.71 17.01 -15.43
N ASN A 191 -8.49 15.75 -15.01
CA ASN A 191 -9.10 14.59 -15.65
C ASN A 191 -10.08 13.83 -14.75
N PHE A 192 -10.37 14.31 -13.54
CA PHE A 192 -11.18 13.60 -12.53
C PHE A 192 -12.57 13.21 -13.04
N PHE A 193 -13.20 14.08 -13.84
CA PHE A 193 -14.53 13.86 -14.42
C PHE A 193 -14.50 13.42 -15.89
N THR A 194 -13.31 13.04 -16.38
CA THR A 194 -13.11 12.59 -17.77
C THR A 194 -12.71 11.13 -17.77
N ASN A 195 -12.75 10.47 -18.93
CA ASN A 195 -12.31 9.08 -19.06
C ASN A 195 -11.00 8.98 -19.85
N ASP A 196 -10.19 10.03 -19.78
CA ASP A 196 -8.98 10.21 -20.57
C ASP A 196 -7.78 9.45 -19.97
N SER A 197 -7.97 8.81 -18.82
CA SER A 197 -7.00 7.97 -18.14
C SER A 197 -7.65 6.70 -17.60
N ALA A 198 -6.83 5.76 -17.13
CA ALA A 198 -7.32 4.55 -16.48
C ALA A 198 -7.72 4.76 -15.01
N HIS A 199 -7.42 5.93 -14.40
CA HIS A 199 -7.72 6.22 -13.00
C HIS A 199 -7.29 5.08 -12.04
N GLY A 200 -6.04 4.64 -12.17
CA GLY A 200 -5.48 3.53 -11.41
C GLY A 200 -5.84 2.13 -11.92
N ALA A 201 -6.73 1.98 -12.92
CA ALA A 201 -7.00 0.67 -13.50
C ALA A 201 -5.76 0.14 -14.23
N GLY A 202 -5.49 -1.16 -14.06
CA GLY A 202 -4.28 -1.81 -14.60
C GLY A 202 -3.04 -1.68 -13.72
N GLN A 203 -3.09 -0.93 -12.62
CA GLN A 203 -2.08 -1.02 -11.56
C GLN A 203 -2.37 -2.26 -10.71
N LEU A 204 -1.69 -3.36 -11.02
CA LEU A 204 -1.93 -4.66 -10.39
C LEU A 204 -0.97 -4.88 -9.22
N TRP A 205 -1.48 -5.51 -8.16
CA TRP A 205 -0.65 -5.98 -7.05
C TRP A 205 0.46 -6.95 -7.52
N SER A 206 0.19 -7.71 -8.58
CA SER A 206 1.16 -8.61 -9.23
C SER A 206 2.26 -7.87 -9.99
N ASN A 207 2.14 -6.56 -10.24
CA ASN A 207 3.16 -5.77 -10.92
C ASN A 207 4.17 -5.17 -9.93
N ILE A 208 3.90 -5.19 -8.61
CA ILE A 208 4.85 -4.67 -7.61
C ILE A 208 6.26 -5.26 -7.78
N PRO A 209 6.43 -6.57 -8.04
CA PRO A 209 7.77 -7.14 -8.23
C PRO A 209 8.53 -6.64 -9.46
N THR A 210 7.86 -5.98 -10.40
CA THR A 210 8.52 -5.36 -11.57
C THR A 210 9.06 -3.97 -11.26
N SER A 211 8.69 -3.36 -10.13
CA SER A 211 9.22 -2.07 -9.70
C SER A 211 10.69 -2.17 -9.32
N GLN A 212 11.44 -1.09 -9.58
CA GLN A 212 12.86 -1.04 -9.25
C GLN A 212 13.10 -1.16 -7.74
N VAL A 213 12.26 -0.52 -6.92
CA VAL A 213 12.38 -0.55 -5.46
C VAL A 213 12.19 -1.96 -4.88
N TYR A 214 11.32 -2.77 -5.49
CA TYR A 214 11.14 -4.16 -5.09
C TYR A 214 12.31 -5.04 -5.56
N GLN A 215 12.75 -4.89 -6.81
CA GLN A 215 13.90 -5.65 -7.34
C GLN A 215 15.19 -5.38 -6.56
N GLN A 216 15.38 -4.13 -6.13
CA GLN A 216 16.49 -3.72 -5.27
C GLN A 216 16.28 -4.06 -3.80
N GLN A 217 15.12 -4.61 -3.43
CA GLN A 217 14.74 -4.96 -2.07
C GLN A 217 14.89 -3.77 -1.10
N SER A 218 14.73 -2.54 -1.61
CA SER A 218 14.96 -1.29 -0.88
C SER A 218 13.76 -0.88 -0.01
N VAL A 219 12.60 -1.49 -0.26
CA VAL A 219 11.35 -1.31 0.50
C VAL A 219 10.95 -2.57 1.26
N PRO A 220 10.16 -2.47 2.35
CA PRO A 220 9.69 -3.64 3.09
C PRO A 220 8.91 -4.63 2.20
N PHE A 221 8.81 -5.89 2.61
CA PHE A 221 7.92 -6.83 1.92
C PHE A 221 6.45 -6.50 2.27
N PRO A 222 5.57 -6.22 1.28
CA PRO A 222 4.21 -5.81 1.56
C PRO A 222 3.27 -7.01 1.77
N ILE A 223 2.40 -6.89 2.78
CA ILE A 223 1.36 -7.87 3.09
C ILE A 223 0.05 -7.12 3.29
N ILE A 224 -1.00 -7.50 2.54
CA ILE A 224 -2.36 -7.03 2.78
C ILE A 224 -3.17 -8.13 3.45
N LEU A 225 -3.89 -7.79 4.52
CA LEU A 225 -4.73 -8.75 5.25
C LEU A 225 -6.20 -8.57 4.87
N ALA A 226 -6.88 -9.70 4.68
CA ALA A 226 -8.32 -9.77 4.47
C ALA A 226 -8.91 -10.93 5.28
N ASN A 227 -10.19 -10.84 5.68
CA ASN A 227 -10.86 -11.91 6.40
C ASN A 227 -11.91 -12.57 5.50
N SER A 228 -12.12 -13.87 5.68
CA SER A 228 -13.26 -14.56 5.08
C SER A 228 -14.42 -14.67 6.07
N ARG A 229 -15.63 -14.50 5.54
CA ARG A 229 -16.87 -14.81 6.24
C ARG A 229 -17.42 -16.13 5.69
N PRO A 230 -17.96 -17.01 6.54
CA PRO A 230 -18.63 -18.22 6.07
C PRO A 230 -19.72 -17.89 5.05
N ASN A 231 -19.79 -18.67 3.98
CA ASN A 231 -20.81 -18.50 2.95
C ASN A 231 -22.22 -18.61 3.58
N GLY A 232 -23.13 -17.72 3.20
CA GLY A 232 -24.48 -17.64 3.75
C GLY A 232 -24.58 -17.00 5.15
N SER A 233 -23.47 -16.52 5.73
CA SER A 233 -23.50 -15.79 6.99
C SER A 233 -24.00 -14.35 6.80
N ASN A 234 -25.07 -13.99 7.50
CA ASN A 234 -25.57 -12.61 7.59
C ASN A 234 -24.95 -11.84 8.77
N TYR A 235 -23.93 -12.39 9.44
CA TYR A 235 -23.29 -11.72 10.56
C TYR A 235 -22.48 -10.53 10.07
N THR A 236 -22.85 -9.33 10.52
CA THR A 236 -22.22 -8.04 10.14
C THR A 236 -21.24 -7.50 11.18
N GLY A 237 -21.14 -8.15 12.35
CA GLY A 237 -20.28 -7.72 13.45
C GLY A 237 -18.80 -8.10 13.30
N VAL A 238 -18.04 -7.83 14.36
CA VAL A 238 -16.62 -8.21 14.49
C VAL A 238 -16.51 -9.73 14.49
N LEU A 239 -15.75 -10.26 13.53
CA LEU A 239 -15.53 -11.70 13.44
C LEU A 239 -14.75 -12.19 14.67
N PRO A 240 -15.05 -13.41 15.15
CA PRO A 240 -14.30 -13.98 16.24
C PRO A 240 -12.87 -14.32 15.78
N PRO A 241 -11.89 -14.44 16.69
CA PRO A 241 -10.47 -14.65 16.34
C PRO A 241 -10.19 -15.89 15.48
N GLU A 242 -11.10 -16.87 15.47
CA GLU A 242 -11.01 -18.10 14.70
C GLU A 242 -11.38 -17.92 13.21
N ALA A 243 -11.87 -16.73 12.82
CA ALA A 243 -12.16 -16.45 11.42
C ALA A 243 -10.89 -16.54 10.57
N THR A 244 -11.01 -17.16 9.40
CA THR A 244 -9.87 -17.33 8.50
C THR A 244 -9.40 -15.98 7.98
N VAL A 245 -8.13 -15.67 8.25
CA VAL A 245 -7.40 -14.53 7.70
C VAL A 245 -6.63 -14.98 6.47
N PHE A 246 -6.73 -14.18 5.41
CA PHE A 246 -5.99 -14.32 4.16
C PHE A 246 -4.91 -13.25 4.09
N GLU A 247 -3.72 -13.67 3.69
CA GLU A 247 -2.62 -12.77 3.36
C GLU A 247 -2.52 -12.66 1.84
N VAL A 248 -2.56 -11.44 1.34
CA VAL A 248 -2.34 -11.11 -0.07
C VAL A 248 -0.92 -10.55 -0.20
N ARG A 249 -0.08 -11.28 -0.94
CA ARG A 249 1.35 -10.99 -1.13
C ARG A 249 1.63 -10.79 -2.62
N CYS A 250 2.60 -9.93 -2.95
CA CYS A 250 3.00 -9.70 -4.33
C CYS A 250 4.14 -10.66 -4.70
N VAL A 251 3.78 -11.90 -5.04
CA VAL A 251 4.78 -12.92 -5.41
C VAL A 251 4.82 -13.06 -6.92
N ILE A 252 6.02 -13.14 -7.50
CA ILE A 252 6.19 -13.53 -8.90
C ILE A 252 5.78 -15.00 -9.01
N VAL A 253 4.66 -15.25 -9.66
CA VAL A 253 4.35 -16.61 -10.15
C VAL A 253 5.12 -16.76 -11.46
N VAL A 254 6.33 -17.31 -11.41
CA VAL A 254 6.97 -17.82 -12.63
C VAL A 254 6.16 -19.06 -13.02
N ILE A 255 5.28 -18.90 -14.00
CA ILE A 255 4.66 -20.05 -14.67
C ILE A 255 5.74 -20.55 -15.64
N GLU A 256 6.44 -21.61 -15.28
CA GLU A 256 7.23 -22.40 -16.24
C GLU A 256 6.31 -23.25 -17.12
#